data_AF-A0A6V7JQY0-F1
#
_entry.id   AF-A0A6V7JQY0-F1
#
_cell.length_a   1.000
_cell.length_b   1.000
_cell.length_c   1.000
_cell.angle_alpha   90.00
_cell.angle_beta   90.00
_cell.angle_gamma   90.00
#
_symmetry.space_group_name_H-M   'P 1'
#
loop_
_entity.id
_entity.type
_entity.pdbx_description
1 polymer ?
#
loop_
_entity_poly.entity_id
_entity_poly.type
_entity_poly.pdbx_seq_one_letter_code
_entity_poly.pdbx_strand_id
1 'polypeptide(L)' 'LDDQLPLYTLHGHCGPISCLFIDRMSPMTSGSGSQDGLLCVWDLLT' A
#
# COMPACT_ATOMS: atom_id res chain seq x y z
N LEU A 1 23.33 7.49 3.84
CA LEU A 1 22.43 6.80 4.78
C LEU A 1 21.06 7.30 4.39
N ASP A 2 20.22 6.49 3.76
CA ASP A 2 18.86 6.91 3.39
C ASP A 2 18.13 7.37 4.66
N ASP A 3 17.59 8.58 4.64
CA ASP A 3 16.76 9.07 5.74
C ASP A 3 15.54 8.15 5.84
N GLN A 4 15.38 7.44 6.97
CA GLN A 4 14.23 6.55 7.23
C GLN A 4 12.93 7.33 7.47
N LEU A 5 12.65 8.28 6.60
CA LEU A 5 11.48 9.12 6.61
C LEU A 5 10.44 8.54 5.63
N PRO A 6 9.15 8.61 5.97
CA PRO A 6 8.10 8.20 5.05
C PRO A 6 8.12 9.11 3.79
N LEU A 7 8.15 8.49 2.61
CA LEU A 7 8.15 9.21 1.33
C LEU A 7 6.74 9.68 0.93
N TYR A 8 5.73 8.84 1.17
CA TYR A 8 4.34 9.12 0.77
C TYR A 8 3.34 8.37 1.67
N THR A 9 2.09 8.83 1.70
CA THR A 9 0.97 8.15 2.39
C THR A 9 -0.16 7.87 1.42
N LEU A 10 -0.49 6.59 1.23
CA LEU A 10 -1.59 6.13 0.40
C LEU A 10 -2.90 6.20 1.20
N HIS A 11 -3.87 6.97 0.72
CA HIS A 11 -5.16 7.17 1.39
C HIS A 11 -6.27 6.42 0.64
N GLY A 12 -7.06 5.63 1.36
CA GLY A 12 -8.24 4.96 0.77
C GLY A 12 -9.02 4.04 1.71
N HIS A 13 -8.39 3.52 2.76
CA HIS A 13 -9.07 2.70 3.76
C HIS A 13 -9.76 3.55 4.84
N CYS A 14 -10.89 3.05 5.34
CA CYS A 14 -11.64 3.62 6.46
C CYS A 14 -11.57 2.69 7.68
N GLY A 15 -10.45 1.99 7.84
CA GLY A 15 -10.22 1.04 8.91
C GLY A 15 -8.76 0.65 9.05
N PRO A 16 -8.41 -0.08 10.14
CA PRO A 16 -7.06 -0.58 10.34
C PRO A 16 -6.61 -1.50 9.19
N ILE A 17 -5.42 -1.22 8.65
CA ILE A 17 -4.77 -2.07 7.66
C ILE A 17 -4.25 -3.33 8.36
N SER A 18 -4.64 -4.49 7.86
CA SER A 18 -4.33 -5.80 8.42
C SER A 18 -3.31 -6.59 7.58
N CYS A 19 -3.13 -6.23 6.30
CA CYS A 19 -2.19 -6.87 5.40
C CYS A 19 -1.72 -5.93 4.29
N LEU A 20 -0.52 -6.22 3.77
CA LEU A 20 0.13 -5.51 2.66
C LEU A 20 0.80 -6.53 1.73
N PHE A 21 0.85 -6.23 0.43
CA PHE A 21 1.65 -7.00 -0.53
C PHE A 21 2.24 -6.11 -1.62
N ILE A 22 3.36 -6.55 -2.19
CA ILE A 22 3.97 -5.99 -3.39
C ILE A 22 3.97 -7.11 -4.43
N ASP A 23 3.47 -6.82 -5.62
CA ASP A 23 3.51 -7.78 -6.72
C ASP A 23 4.95 -7.97 -7.20
N ARG A 24 5.39 -9.22 -7.33
CA ARG A 24 6.79 -9.52 -7.71
C ARG A 24 7.04 -9.46 -9.21
N MET A 25 5.99 -9.60 -10.02
CA MET A 25 6.05 -9.55 -11.47
C MET A 25 5.93 -8.11 -11.98
N SER A 26 5.12 -7.31 -11.30
CA SER A 26 4.90 -5.88 -11.51
C SER A 26 5.13 -5.13 -10.19
N PRO A 27 6.38 -4.80 -9.83
CA PRO A 27 6.70 -4.13 -8.57
C PRO A 27 6.09 -2.73 -8.43
N MET A 28 5.53 -2.19 -9.51
CA MET A 28 4.73 -0.97 -9.50
C MET A 28 3.29 -1.20 -9.03
N THR A 29 2.89 -2.44 -8.78
CA THR A 29 1.57 -2.77 -8.26
C THR A 29 1.70 -3.29 -6.84
N SER A 30 0.96 -2.71 -5.92
CA SER A 30 0.88 -3.18 -4.54
C SER A 30 -0.57 -3.22 -4.09
N GLY A 31 -0.81 -3.77 -2.92
CA GLY A 31 -2.13 -3.70 -2.32
C GLY A 31 -2.12 -3.79 -0.81
N SER A 32 -3.26 -3.40 -0.25
CA SER A 32 -3.53 -3.39 1.18
C SER A 32 -4.92 -3.95 1.45
N GLY A 33 -5.07 -4.64 2.58
CA GLY A 33 -6.37 -5.09 3.06
C GLY A 33 -6.68 -4.54 4.45
N SER A 34 -7.94 -4.20 4.66
CA SER A 34 -8.40 -3.48 5.85
C SER A 34 -9.61 -4.17 6.50
N GLN A 35 -9.81 -3.87 7.78
CA GLN A 35 -10.99 -4.30 8.53
C GLN A 35 -12.28 -3.60 8.09
N ASP A 36 -12.18 -2.62 7.19
CA ASP A 36 -13.35 -2.05 6.49
C ASP A 36 -13.99 -3.02 5.48
N GLY A 37 -13.38 -4.19 5.26
CA GLY A 37 -13.88 -5.23 4.36
C GLY A 37 -13.45 -5.05 2.91
N LEU A 38 -12.53 -4.11 2.62
CA LEU A 38 -12.05 -3.82 1.28
C LEU A 38 -10.56 -4.17 1.10
N LEU A 39 -10.21 -4.43 -0.16
CA LEU A 39 -8.84 -4.46 -0.65
C LEU A 39 -8.63 -3.25 -1.56
N CYS A 40 -7.53 -2.53 -1.36
CA CYS A 40 -7.09 -1.49 -2.27
C CYS A 40 -5.89 -1.99 -3.08
N VAL A 41 -5.91 -1.71 -4.38
CA VAL A 41 -4.77 -1.93 -5.28
C VAL A 41 -4.19 -0.58 -5.64
N TRP A 42 -2.89 -0.43 -5.49
CA TRP A 42 -2.15 0.80 -5.70
C TRP A 42 -1.21 0.65 -6.89
N ASP A 43 -1.20 1.67 -7.73
CA ASP A 43 -0.13 1.93 -8.66
C ASP A 43 0.94 2.76 -7.95
N LEU A 44 2.18 2.26 -7.90
CA LEU A 44 3.34 2.86 -7.25
C LEU A 44 4.28 3.55 -8.26
N LEU A 45 3.87 3.64 -9.54
CA LEU A 45 4.65 4.32 -10.56
C LEU A 45 4.78 5.84 -10.29
N THR A 46 3.86 6.43 -9.53
CA THR A 46 3.74 7.88 -9.29
C THR A 46 3.32 8.19 -7.87
#